data_AF-A0A366D391-F1
#
_entry.id   AF-A0A366D391-F1
#
_cell.length_a   1.000
_cell.length_b   1.000
_cell.length_c   1.000
_cell.angle_alpha   90.00
_cell.angle_beta   90.00
_cell.angle_gamma   90.00
#
_symmetry.space_group_name_H-M   'P 1'
#
loop_
_entity.id
_entity.type
_entity.pdbx_description
1 polymer ?
#
loop_
_entity_poly.entity_id
_entity_poly.type
_entity_poly.pdbx_seq_one_letter_code
_entity_poly.pdbx_strand_id
1 'polypeptide(L)'
;MKFTKQLIIASLVLPLTLGATSSFAHGDKEGKGPRGPQQECRMGGFDRGMMKELTLTDSQKEQLKELRKDSREAMKAEFDKAPKPDMQAREAHMQALKDLMMADNFNPAKATELVKEMSEKRTERQVHKLSQQHKMLSVLTADQKETFFELQQERAEDCADKPHKGKRH
;
A
#
# COMPACT_ATOMS: atom_id res chain seq x y z
N MET A 1 -45.39 42.07 -55.57
CA MET A 1 -44.50 40.97 -56.03
C MET A 1 -43.97 40.26 -54.80
N LYS A 2 -44.08 38.92 -54.76
CA LYS A 2 -43.08 37.91 -54.32
C LYS A 2 -42.25 38.25 -53.05
N PHE A 3 -41.98 37.41 -52.06
CA PHE A 3 -42.23 36.02 -51.65
C PHE A 3 -41.38 35.89 -50.35
N THR A 4 -41.73 34.95 -49.46
CA THR A 4 -40.86 34.32 -48.43
C THR A 4 -40.30 35.22 -47.30
N LYS A 5 -40.27 34.80 -46.03
CA LYS A 5 -39.63 33.58 -45.52
C LYS A 5 -40.30 33.07 -44.24
N GLN A 6 -40.56 31.77 -44.24
CA GLN A 6 -40.78 30.91 -43.08
C GLN A 6 -39.46 30.74 -42.31
N LEU A 7 -39.49 30.75 -40.97
CA LEU A 7 -38.62 29.99 -40.06
C LEU A 7 -39.37 29.95 -38.71
N ILE A 8 -40.20 28.95 -38.43
CA ILE A 8 -39.88 27.63 -37.83
C ILE A 8 -39.30 27.75 -36.41
N ILE A 9 -40.12 27.24 -35.50
CA ILE A 9 -39.95 26.93 -34.08
C ILE A 9 -38.71 26.07 -33.84
N ALA A 10 -37.93 26.38 -32.80
CA ALA A 10 -37.09 25.40 -32.11
C ALA A 10 -36.86 25.82 -30.66
N SER A 11 -37.81 25.48 -29.79
CA SER A 11 -37.64 25.42 -28.33
C SER A 11 -36.65 24.29 -27.99
N LEU A 12 -35.39 24.62 -27.77
CA LEU A 12 -34.42 23.69 -27.17
C LEU A 12 -34.47 23.83 -25.65
N VAL A 13 -35.38 23.06 -25.04
CA VAL A 13 -35.33 22.73 -23.62
C VAL A 13 -34.17 21.74 -23.44
N LEU A 14 -33.06 22.19 -22.88
CA LEU A 14 -31.98 21.31 -22.43
C LEU A 14 -32.27 20.90 -20.97
N PRO A 15 -32.56 19.62 -20.68
CA PRO A 15 -32.67 19.17 -19.29
C PRO A 15 -31.28 19.10 -18.68
N LEU A 16 -31.02 19.99 -17.71
CA LEU A 16 -29.89 19.89 -16.79
C LEU A 16 -30.15 18.73 -15.82
N THR A 17 -29.70 17.53 -16.15
CA THR A 17 -29.60 16.41 -15.20
C THR A 17 -28.15 15.98 -15.06
N LEU A 18 -27.40 16.67 -14.21
CA LEU A 18 -26.14 16.17 -13.66
C LEU A 18 -26.50 15.10 -12.61
N GLY A 19 -26.62 13.85 -13.06
CA GLY A 19 -26.68 12.70 -12.18
C GLY A 19 -25.33 12.46 -11.53
N ALA A 20 -25.06 13.12 -10.41
CA ALA A 20 -23.93 12.77 -9.55
C ALA A 20 -24.25 11.48 -8.80
N THR A 21 -24.03 10.32 -9.44
CA THR A 21 -23.94 9.06 -8.70
C THR A 21 -22.58 9.02 -8.03
N SER A 22 -22.50 9.53 -6.81
CA SER A 22 -21.43 9.19 -5.89
C SER A 22 -21.56 7.70 -5.59
N SER A 23 -20.84 6.87 -6.34
CA SER A 23 -20.57 5.49 -5.96
C SER A 23 -19.70 5.53 -4.70
N PHE A 24 -20.36 5.55 -3.55
CA PHE A 24 -19.75 5.24 -2.28
C PHE A 24 -19.04 3.89 -2.44
N ALA A 25 -17.74 3.90 -2.20
CA ALA A 25 -16.93 2.70 -2.11
C ALA A 25 -17.58 1.76 -1.10
N HIS A 26 -18.26 0.74 -1.62
CA HIS A 26 -18.91 -0.30 -0.84
C HIS A 26 -17.80 -1.17 -0.25
N GLY A 27 -17.37 -0.79 0.95
CA GLY A 27 -16.57 -1.63 1.81
C GLY A 27 -17.48 -2.69 2.40
N ASP A 28 -17.49 -3.88 1.82
CA ASP A 28 -18.10 -5.03 2.46
C ASP A 28 -17.28 -6.31 2.20
N LYS A 29 -17.02 -6.98 3.32
CA LYS A 29 -16.73 -8.40 3.55
C LYS A 29 -15.30 -8.94 3.39
N GLU A 30 -14.81 -9.30 4.57
CA GLU A 30 -14.21 -10.61 4.88
C GLU A 30 -12.86 -10.96 4.26
N GLY A 31 -11.83 -10.87 5.11
CA GLY A 31 -10.86 -11.96 5.27
C GLY A 31 -10.09 -12.39 4.02
N LYS A 32 -8.95 -11.72 3.77
CA LYS A 32 -7.91 -12.08 2.79
C LYS A 32 -8.28 -11.74 1.34
N GLY A 33 -8.27 -10.44 1.02
CA GLY A 33 -8.05 -10.00 -0.35
C GLY A 33 -6.73 -10.59 -0.89
N PRO A 34 -6.64 -10.93 -2.19
CA PRO A 34 -5.38 -11.34 -2.80
C PRO A 34 -4.32 -10.30 -2.47
N ARG A 35 -3.13 -10.74 -2.04
CA ARG A 35 -1.98 -9.84 -1.87
C ARG A 35 -1.81 -9.12 -3.20
N GLY A 36 -2.11 -7.82 -3.23
CA GLY A 36 -1.94 -7.06 -4.46
C GLY A 36 -0.49 -7.18 -4.96
N PRO A 37 -0.22 -6.98 -6.26
CA PRO A 37 1.12 -7.08 -6.83
C PRO A 37 2.18 -6.25 -6.07
N GLN A 38 1.74 -5.23 -5.34
CA GLN A 38 2.57 -4.38 -4.49
C GLN A 38 3.13 -5.05 -3.21
N GLN A 39 2.55 -6.16 -2.73
CA GLN A 39 3.10 -6.91 -1.59
C GLN A 39 4.20 -7.90 -2.00
N GLU A 40 4.12 -8.42 -3.23
CA GLU A 40 5.10 -9.38 -3.77
C GLU A 40 6.42 -8.68 -4.14
N CYS A 41 6.34 -7.39 -4.51
CA CYS A 41 7.49 -6.58 -4.91
C CYS A 41 8.23 -5.86 -3.76
N ARG A 42 8.06 -6.31 -2.51
CA ARG A 42 8.77 -5.71 -1.36
C ARG A 42 10.08 -6.44 -1.08
N MET A 43 11.19 -5.75 -1.32
CA MET A 43 12.53 -6.20 -0.90
C MET A 43 12.58 -6.53 0.60
N GLY A 44 13.25 -7.64 0.92
CA GLY A 44 13.38 -8.20 2.27
C GLY A 44 12.17 -9.00 2.77
N GLY A 45 11.07 -9.10 2.02
CA GLY A 45 9.90 -9.85 2.48
C GLY A 45 10.17 -11.35 2.55
N PHE A 46 9.94 -12.00 3.69
CA PHE A 46 9.94 -13.47 3.79
C PHE A 46 8.65 -14.05 3.16
N ASP A 47 8.50 -13.91 1.84
CA ASP A 47 7.31 -14.41 1.14
C ASP A 47 7.20 -15.94 1.26
N ARG A 48 5.96 -16.43 1.32
CA ARG A 48 5.69 -17.87 1.41
C ARG A 48 6.19 -18.64 0.19
N GLY A 49 6.25 -18.01 -0.98
CA GLY A 49 6.83 -18.57 -2.20
C GLY A 49 8.33 -18.82 -2.04
N MET A 50 9.11 -17.81 -1.61
CA MET A 50 10.57 -17.95 -1.46
C MET A 50 10.92 -19.05 -0.46
N MET A 51 10.17 -19.16 0.63
CA MET A 51 10.42 -20.21 1.61
C MET A 51 10.18 -21.63 1.10
N LYS A 52 9.39 -21.80 0.04
CA LYS A 52 9.20 -23.10 -0.61
C LYS A 52 10.33 -23.42 -1.58
N GLU A 53 10.95 -22.40 -2.16
CA GLU A 53 12.10 -22.52 -3.06
C GLU A 53 13.39 -22.79 -2.26
N LEU A 54 13.44 -22.36 -1.00
CA LEU A 54 14.50 -22.76 -0.07
C LEU A 54 14.37 -24.23 0.38
N THR A 55 15.46 -24.98 0.30
CA THR A 55 15.59 -26.35 0.80
C THR A 55 15.69 -26.37 2.33
N LEU A 56 14.58 -26.12 3.02
CA LEU A 56 14.52 -26.06 4.48
C LEU A 56 14.30 -27.44 5.13
N THR A 57 15.00 -27.70 6.24
CA THR A 57 14.70 -28.85 7.09
C THR A 57 13.37 -28.66 7.82
N ASP A 58 12.77 -29.74 8.31
CA ASP A 58 11.49 -29.64 9.02
C ASP A 58 11.60 -28.86 10.32
N SER A 59 12.72 -29.01 11.05
CA SER A 59 13.03 -28.21 12.24
C SER A 59 13.13 -26.71 11.90
N GLN A 60 13.81 -26.35 10.79
CA GLN A 60 13.88 -24.95 10.35
C GLN A 60 12.48 -24.42 9.99
N LYS A 61 11.65 -25.20 9.31
CA LYS A 61 10.28 -24.80 8.96
C LYS A 61 9.43 -24.53 10.19
N GLU A 62 9.56 -25.35 11.23
CA GLU A 62 8.86 -25.15 12.51
C GLU A 62 9.32 -23.88 13.21
N GLN A 63 10.62 -23.66 13.37
CA GLN A 63 11.18 -22.45 13.96
C GLN A 63 10.72 -21.18 13.22
N LEU A 64 10.77 -21.21 11.89
CA LEU A 64 10.34 -20.09 11.04
C LEU A 64 8.81 -19.88 11.07
N LYS A 65 8.03 -20.91 11.42
CA LYS A 65 6.58 -20.80 11.59
C LYS A 65 6.24 -20.19 12.94
N GLU A 66 6.95 -20.60 14.00
CA GLU A 66 6.84 -20.05 15.35
C GLU A 66 7.21 -18.56 15.38
N LEU A 67 8.39 -18.18 14.86
CA LEU A 67 8.81 -16.78 14.78
C LEU A 67 7.79 -15.88 14.04
N ARG A 68 7.13 -16.41 12.99
CA ARG A 68 6.05 -15.69 12.29
C ARG A 68 4.78 -15.59 13.09
N LYS A 69 4.46 -16.61 13.88
CA LYS A 69 3.29 -16.61 14.77
C LYS A 69 3.51 -15.57 15.88
N ASP A 70 4.67 -15.58 16.52
CA ASP A 70 5.02 -14.64 17.58
C ASP A 70 5.00 -13.20 17.08
N SER A 71 5.57 -12.94 15.90
CA SER A 71 5.52 -11.62 15.26
C SER A 71 4.08 -11.15 15.01
N ARG A 72 3.19 -12.05 14.57
CA ARG A 72 1.78 -11.74 14.35
C ARG A 72 1.03 -11.48 15.65
N GLU A 73 1.30 -12.27 16.69
CA GLU A 73 0.68 -12.10 18.00
C GLU A 73 1.14 -10.81 18.67
N ALA A 74 2.43 -10.48 18.59
CA ALA A 74 2.96 -9.20 19.04
C ALA A 74 2.29 -8.02 18.33
N MET A 75 2.22 -8.04 16.99
CA MET A 75 1.53 -6.99 16.24
C MET A 75 0.04 -6.92 16.55
N LYS A 76 -0.62 -8.06 16.75
CA LYS A 76 -2.04 -8.09 17.12
C LYS A 76 -2.24 -7.47 18.51
N ALA A 77 -1.41 -7.83 19.48
CA ALA A 77 -1.46 -7.25 20.82
C ALA A 77 -1.17 -5.74 20.81
N GLU A 78 -0.24 -5.27 19.99
CA GLU A 78 -0.03 -3.84 19.78
C GLU A 78 -1.25 -3.18 19.15
N PHE A 79 -1.86 -3.79 18.14
CA PHE A 79 -3.06 -3.26 17.49
C PHE A 79 -4.26 -3.21 18.44
N ASP A 80 -4.45 -4.25 19.26
CA ASP A 80 -5.53 -4.33 20.23
C ASP A 80 -5.37 -3.31 21.37
N LYS A 81 -4.12 -2.94 21.70
CA LYS A 81 -3.79 -1.90 22.70
C LYS A 81 -3.72 -0.49 22.10
N ALA A 82 -3.47 -0.37 20.81
CA ALA A 82 -3.38 0.92 20.14
C ALA A 82 -4.75 1.60 20.17
N PRO A 83 -4.80 2.93 20.41
CA PRO A 83 -5.99 3.69 20.07
C PRO A 83 -6.39 3.38 18.63
N LYS A 84 -7.70 3.30 18.35
CA LYS A 84 -8.18 3.20 16.95
C LYS A 84 -7.39 4.20 16.10
N PRO A 85 -7.01 3.84 14.85
CA PRO A 85 -6.21 4.72 14.00
C PRO A 85 -6.81 6.11 14.08
N ASP A 86 -6.02 7.06 14.58
CA ASP A 86 -6.52 8.39 14.92
C ASP A 86 -6.98 9.05 13.62
N MET A 87 -8.29 8.95 13.38
CA MET A 87 -8.91 9.47 12.17
C MET A 87 -8.74 10.98 12.13
N GLN A 88 -8.69 11.65 13.28
CA GLN A 88 -8.45 13.09 13.39
C GLN A 88 -7.00 13.42 12.97
N ALA A 89 -6.00 12.70 13.48
CA ALA A 89 -4.62 12.90 13.03
C ALA A 89 -4.45 12.63 11.52
N ARG A 90 -5.14 11.62 10.99
CA ARG A 90 -5.11 11.32 9.56
C ARG A 90 -5.76 12.43 8.73
N GLU A 91 -6.92 12.93 9.16
CA GLU A 91 -7.62 14.05 8.51
C GLU A 91 -6.81 15.34 8.57
N ALA A 92 -6.25 15.68 9.74
CA ALA A 92 -5.39 16.84 9.94
C ALA A 92 -4.15 16.79 9.02
N HIS A 93 -3.51 15.62 8.88
CA HIS A 93 -2.41 15.44 7.94
C HIS A 93 -2.85 15.64 6.47
N MET A 94 -4.02 15.11 6.09
CA MET A 94 -4.54 15.30 4.72
C MET A 94 -4.88 16.77 4.44
N GLN A 95 -5.39 17.49 5.43
CA GLN A 95 -5.62 18.93 5.35
C GLN A 95 -4.31 19.69 5.22
N ALA A 96 -3.32 19.42 6.07
CA ALA A 96 -2.00 20.06 5.99
C ALA A 96 -1.31 19.84 4.63
N LEU A 97 -1.43 18.63 4.06
CA LEU A 97 -0.98 18.35 2.70
C LEU A 97 -1.75 19.16 1.66
N LYS A 98 -3.07 19.19 1.75
CA LYS A 98 -3.93 19.95 0.83
C LYS A 98 -3.57 21.44 0.86
N ASP A 99 -3.42 22.02 2.04
CA ASP A 99 -3.10 23.43 2.22
C ASP A 99 -1.71 23.76 1.66
N LEU A 100 -0.73 22.87 1.86
CA LEU A 100 0.60 22.99 1.27
C LEU A 100 0.58 22.93 -0.27
N MET A 101 -0.25 22.06 -0.85
CA MET A 101 -0.36 21.87 -2.30
C MET A 101 -1.20 22.95 -3.00
N MET A 102 -2.17 23.53 -2.30
CA MET A 102 -3.09 24.54 -2.84
C MET A 102 -2.65 25.98 -2.53
N ALA A 103 -1.57 26.18 -1.78
CA ALA A 103 -1.02 27.50 -1.54
C ALA A 103 -0.49 28.13 -2.83
N ASP A 104 -0.65 29.44 -2.98
CA ASP A 104 -0.16 30.20 -4.14
C ASP A 104 1.36 30.03 -4.35
N ASN A 105 2.11 29.81 -3.27
CA ASN A 105 3.54 29.53 -3.29
C ASN A 105 3.87 28.31 -2.42
N PHE A 106 4.72 27.43 -2.94
CA PHE A 106 5.19 26.25 -2.21
C PHE A 106 6.10 26.65 -1.04
N ASN A 107 5.81 26.13 0.16
CA ASN A 107 6.63 26.35 1.35
C ASN A 107 7.49 25.10 1.66
N PRO A 108 8.79 25.10 1.31
CA PRO A 108 9.65 23.94 1.51
C PRO A 108 9.90 23.61 2.99
N ALA A 109 9.84 24.60 3.89
CA ALA A 109 10.02 24.38 5.32
C ALA A 109 8.83 23.59 5.92
N LYS A 110 7.59 24.01 5.61
CA LYS A 110 6.37 23.29 6.03
C LYS A 110 6.31 21.87 5.46
N ALA A 111 6.74 21.69 4.21
CA ALA A 111 6.84 20.36 3.60
C ALA A 111 7.81 19.45 4.37
N THR A 112 8.96 20.00 4.77
CA THR A 112 9.99 19.26 5.51
C THR A 112 9.51 18.84 6.89
N GLU A 113 8.83 19.73 7.62
CA GLU A 113 8.25 19.43 8.93
C GLU A 113 7.21 18.30 8.85
N LEU A 114 6.29 18.39 7.90
CA LEU A 114 5.24 17.40 7.67
C LEU A 114 5.83 16.01 7.34
N VAL A 115 6.93 15.96 6.58
CA VAL A 115 7.64 14.71 6.28
C VAL A 115 8.38 14.17 7.51
N LYS A 116 8.99 15.04 8.33
CA LYS A 116 9.75 14.64 9.53
C LYS A 116 8.85 13.96 10.57
N GLU A 117 7.68 14.52 10.84
CA GLU A 117 6.71 13.92 11.78
C GLU A 117 6.36 12.47 11.41
N MET A 118 6.30 12.19 10.11
CA MET A 118 6.00 10.86 9.59
C MET A 118 7.22 9.94 9.52
N SER A 119 8.44 10.49 9.58
CA SER A 119 9.68 9.74 9.42
C SER A 119 10.03 8.91 10.65
N GLU A 120 9.79 9.40 11.86
CA GLU A 120 10.16 8.71 13.11
C GLU A 120 9.41 7.38 13.26
N LYS A 121 8.07 7.43 13.16
CA LYS A 121 7.22 6.23 13.17
C LYS A 121 7.50 5.28 11.99
N ARG A 122 8.06 5.77 10.88
CA ARG A 122 8.47 4.92 9.75
C ARG A 122 9.80 4.24 10.05
N THR A 123 10.75 4.97 10.62
CA THR A 123 12.06 4.46 11.02
C THR A 123 11.93 3.35 12.05
N GLU A 124 11.15 3.54 13.12
CA GLU A 124 10.91 2.51 14.13
C GLU A 124 10.33 1.23 13.53
N ARG A 125 9.31 1.36 12.67
CA ARG A 125 8.72 0.22 11.96
C ARG A 125 9.72 -0.47 11.03
N GLN A 126 10.56 0.30 10.36
CA GLN A 126 11.59 -0.24 9.47
C GLN A 126 12.66 -1.00 10.25
N VAL A 127 13.12 -0.47 11.37
CA VAL A 127 14.05 -1.13 12.29
C VAL A 127 13.45 -2.42 12.84
N HIS A 128 12.19 -2.37 13.29
CA HIS A 128 11.47 -3.56 13.75
C HIS A 128 11.37 -4.63 12.65
N LYS A 129 11.03 -4.23 11.42
CA LYS A 129 10.99 -5.15 10.27
C LYS A 129 12.36 -5.78 10.00
N LEU A 130 13.44 -4.99 10.01
CA LEU A 130 14.81 -5.48 9.83
C LEU A 130 15.21 -6.46 10.94
N SER A 131 14.85 -6.15 12.20
CA SER A 131 15.09 -7.05 13.33
C SER A 131 14.40 -8.40 13.14
N GLN A 132 13.14 -8.40 12.71
CA GLN A 132 12.40 -9.64 12.42
C GLN A 132 13.02 -10.42 11.26
N GLN A 133 13.40 -9.74 10.18
CA GLN A 133 14.08 -10.36 9.03
C GLN A 133 15.40 -11.02 9.47
N HIS A 134 16.17 -10.33 10.30
CA HIS A 134 17.43 -10.86 10.84
C HIS A 134 17.21 -12.14 11.67
N LYS A 135 16.22 -12.16 12.58
CA LYS A 135 15.85 -13.35 13.37
C LYS A 135 15.42 -14.53 12.50
N MET A 136 14.74 -14.26 11.40
CA MET A 136 14.34 -15.30 10.45
C MET A 136 15.55 -15.84 9.67
N LEU A 137 16.46 -14.95 9.24
CA LEU A 137 17.70 -15.35 8.56
C LEU A 137 18.62 -16.17 9.47
N SER A 138 18.64 -15.95 10.78
CA SER A 138 19.51 -16.71 11.69
C SER A 138 19.18 -18.21 11.78
N VAL A 139 17.99 -18.63 11.34
CA VAL A 139 17.61 -20.06 11.25
C VAL A 139 18.22 -20.74 10.03
N LEU A 140 18.59 -19.96 9.00
CA LEU A 140 19.11 -20.47 7.73
C LEU A 140 20.63 -20.74 7.81
N THR A 141 21.08 -21.73 7.05
CA THR A 141 22.51 -21.99 6.80
C THR A 141 23.12 -20.90 5.92
N ALA A 142 24.45 -20.89 5.77
CA ALA A 142 25.13 -19.92 4.89
C ALA A 142 24.63 -20.03 3.43
N ASP A 143 24.63 -21.24 2.88
CA ASP A 143 24.19 -21.50 1.51
C ASP A 143 22.72 -21.12 1.31
N GLN A 144 21.84 -21.44 2.27
CA GLN A 144 20.42 -21.05 2.21
C GLN A 144 20.21 -19.53 2.24
N LYS A 145 21.09 -18.77 2.91
CA LYS A 145 21.04 -17.30 2.91
C LYS A 145 21.43 -16.75 1.54
N GLU A 146 22.43 -17.31 0.89
CA GLU A 146 22.85 -16.93 -0.45
C GLU A 146 21.70 -17.12 -1.44
N THR A 147 21.12 -18.33 -1.49
CA THR A 147 19.94 -18.62 -2.32
C THR A 147 18.77 -17.69 -1.99
N PHE A 148 18.57 -17.35 -0.72
CA PHE A 148 17.51 -16.41 -0.34
C PHE A 148 17.72 -15.02 -0.95
N PHE A 149 18.96 -14.51 -0.97
CA PHE A 149 19.26 -13.20 -1.56
C PHE A 149 19.19 -13.22 -3.08
N GLU A 150 19.59 -14.32 -3.74
CA GLU A 150 19.42 -14.52 -5.18
C GLU A 150 17.94 -14.47 -5.58
N LEU A 151 17.09 -15.29 -4.92
CA LEU A 151 15.64 -15.29 -5.14
C LEU A 151 15.00 -13.93 -4.88
N GLN A 152 15.55 -13.18 -3.92
CA GLN A 152 15.07 -11.84 -3.61
C GLN A 152 15.44 -10.83 -4.70
N GLN A 153 16.65 -10.94 -5.26
CA GLN A 153 17.07 -10.12 -6.39
C GLN A 153 16.26 -10.44 -7.64
N GLU A 154 16.11 -11.73 -7.97
CA GLU A 154 15.30 -12.19 -9.10
C GLU A 154 13.90 -11.59 -9.03
N ARG A 155 13.22 -11.69 -7.89
CA ARG A 155 11.89 -11.10 -7.68
C ARG A 155 11.86 -9.58 -7.77
N ALA A 156 12.95 -8.91 -7.42
CA ALA A 156 13.07 -7.47 -7.55
C ALA A 156 13.06 -7.05 -9.03
N GLU A 157 13.85 -7.75 -9.83
CA GLU A 157 13.98 -7.56 -11.28
C GLU A 157 12.67 -7.90 -11.98
N ASP A 158 12.07 -9.05 -11.64
CA ASP A 158 10.77 -9.51 -12.11
C ASP A 158 9.65 -8.47 -11.86
N CYS A 159 9.76 -7.74 -10.76
CA CYS A 159 8.83 -6.67 -10.39
C CYS A 159 9.13 -5.35 -11.10
N ALA A 160 10.39 -5.06 -11.44
CA ALA A 160 10.76 -3.91 -12.26
C ALA A 160 10.27 -4.08 -13.71
N ASP A 161 10.30 -5.32 -14.22
CA ASP A 161 9.92 -5.64 -15.60
C ASP A 161 8.41 -5.82 -15.82
N LYS A 162 7.65 -6.10 -14.75
CA LYS A 162 6.19 -6.23 -14.84
C LYS A 162 5.52 -4.86 -15.00
N PRO A 163 4.84 -4.57 -16.14
CA PRO A 163 4.03 -3.36 -16.24
C PRO A 163 2.95 -3.43 -15.18
N HIS A 164 2.84 -2.39 -14.35
CA HIS A 164 1.78 -2.27 -13.35
C HIS A 164 0.42 -2.41 -14.03
N LYS A 165 -0.14 -3.63 -14.06
CA LYS A 165 -1.51 -3.87 -14.52
C LYS A 165 -2.46 -3.35 -13.45
N GLY A 166 -2.64 -2.04 -13.45
CA GLY A 166 -3.79 -1.41 -12.82
C GLY A 166 -5.03 -1.91 -13.54
N LYS A 167 -5.72 -2.90 -12.98
CA LYS A 167 -7.11 -3.14 -13.33
C LYS A 167 -7.89 -1.90 -12.90
N ARG A 168 -8.06 -0.96 -13.82
CA ARG A 168 -9.10 0.07 -13.76
C ARG A 168 -10.40 -0.66 -14.11
N HIS A 169 -11.20 -0.97 -13.11
CA HIS A 169 -12.61 -1.35 -13.25
C HIS A 169 -13.43 -0.21 -12.66
#